data_AF-A0A537I8Q1-F1
#
_entry.id   AF-A0A537I8Q1-F1
#
_cell.length_a   1.000
_cell.length_b   1.000
_cell.length_c   1.000
_cell.angle_alpha   90.00
_cell.angle_beta   90.00
_cell.angle_gamma   90.00
#
_symmetry.space_group_name_H-M   'P 1'
#
loop_
_entity.id
_entity.type
_entity.pdbx_description
1 polymer ?
#
loop_
_entity_poly.entity_id
_entity_poly.type
_entity_poly.pdbx_seq_one_letter_code
_entity_poly.pdbx_strand_id
1 'polypeptide(L)'
;MTSWRYPSARTLSIIVLAVVGIIYFGGASSNHNSTPDRPVSGQPVLIPQGPMGVTSATSSDPYWFQEGAIGDSSIQKSVGASVMIRTVYDKVNNDAHSYWVGSILANNAFVQVGYYNGLTTTNQYYCCAWFYEFFPAGNTNSPPIIGPAGSAGPIGSWHTYTMNYTGNGVWSFYMDNQFLGSSPTQGQQYYLGAGDTDSGSHSAAVLAEVAQTTSNTDVIGPAEFKSFMYETNPGAWQLVQVGKVHIGYGATSSMTLPNPYTATEVFGLQNDFLTGSDISYPTDQCGSGVSNGSNLWSTIALSCVGNNWNLPPLSFVDTDGNSITPTWVSLSDSTSGREIFLTTYNNQQIPSPSGQWTLNQVSWRATNVATGEVVNSTASSQIVPTNVFSVTMHVVGYFYSLPVKNTTVIMYLPDSTNETVRTDDNGRAVFTQLPAANYTFHINVPYGISSTTTQSISNPGSLIAKVFSLPELITLIIPPILIAIVVAVAVARKERQRQAMIQAQPIPTPAFGSSFCRSCGQPLSPTANFCTSCGTPRIMTQ
;
A
#
# COMPACT_ATOMS: atom_id res chain seq x y z
N MET A 1 38.64 -36.28 31.74
CA MET A 1 39.35 -35.45 30.74
C MET A 1 38.37 -35.08 29.65
N THR A 2 37.81 -33.86 29.68
CA THR A 2 37.22 -33.17 28.53
C THR A 2 37.12 -31.69 28.92
N SER A 3 38.14 -30.93 28.55
CA SER A 3 38.26 -29.50 28.86
C SER A 3 37.30 -28.68 27.99
N TRP A 4 36.28 -28.09 28.58
CA TRP A 4 35.57 -26.97 27.99
C TRP A 4 36.48 -25.74 28.04
N ARG A 5 37.06 -25.38 26.89
CA ARG A 5 37.84 -24.15 26.75
C ARG A 5 36.88 -22.97 26.75
N TYR A 6 36.98 -22.12 27.77
CA TYR A 6 36.37 -20.79 27.76
C TYR A 6 36.87 -20.01 26.53
N PRO A 7 35.98 -19.39 25.74
CA PRO A 7 36.40 -18.57 24.63
C PRO A 7 37.14 -17.33 25.17
N SER A 8 38.30 -17.04 24.57
CA SER A 8 39.12 -15.89 24.95
C SER A 8 38.34 -14.57 24.83
N ALA A 9 38.68 -13.57 25.63
CA ALA A 9 38.05 -12.24 25.61
C ALA A 9 38.01 -11.57 24.22
N ARG A 10 38.88 -12.00 23.28
CA ARG A 10 38.83 -11.58 21.87
C ARG A 10 37.59 -12.09 21.14
N THR A 11 37.16 -13.32 21.40
CA THR A 11 35.99 -13.95 20.74
C THR A 11 34.69 -13.30 21.20
N LEU A 12 34.58 -12.94 22.49
CA LEU A 12 33.46 -12.15 23.03
C LEU A 12 33.41 -10.72 22.48
N SER A 13 34.58 -10.07 22.32
CA SER A 13 34.65 -8.72 21.73
C SER A 13 34.26 -8.71 20.25
N ILE A 14 34.58 -9.77 19.49
CA ILE A 14 34.19 -9.89 18.08
C ILE A 14 32.68 -10.14 17.93
N ILE A 15 32.06 -10.92 18.83
CA ILE A 15 30.60 -11.12 18.83
C ILE A 15 29.88 -9.82 19.20
N VAL A 16 30.37 -9.08 20.19
CA VAL A 16 29.81 -7.76 20.56
C VAL A 16 30.00 -6.73 19.45
N LEU A 17 31.15 -6.71 18.76
CA LEU A 17 31.38 -5.85 17.59
C LEU A 17 30.57 -6.29 16.36
N ALA A 18 30.27 -7.57 16.20
CA ALA A 18 29.38 -8.06 15.14
C ALA A 18 27.92 -7.69 15.42
N VAL A 19 27.46 -7.76 16.67
CA VAL A 19 26.12 -7.32 17.08
C VAL A 19 25.99 -5.80 17.00
N VAL A 20 27.00 -5.05 17.45
CA VAL A 20 27.05 -3.58 17.28
C VAL A 20 27.19 -3.20 15.80
N GLY A 21 27.92 -3.97 15.00
CA GLY A 21 28.03 -3.79 13.55
C GLY A 21 26.72 -4.05 12.82
N ILE A 22 25.93 -5.04 13.23
CA ILE A 22 24.57 -5.29 12.71
C ILE A 22 23.61 -4.17 13.15
N ILE A 23 23.79 -3.60 14.34
CA ILE A 23 22.99 -2.46 14.84
C ILE A 23 23.40 -1.14 14.15
N TYR A 24 24.68 -0.96 13.76
CA TYR A 24 25.20 0.27 13.15
C TYR A 24 25.15 0.27 11.61
N PHE A 25 25.16 -0.90 10.96
CA PHE A 25 25.00 -1.04 9.50
C PHE A 25 23.62 -1.59 9.08
N GLY A 26 22.78 -2.05 10.01
CA GLY A 26 21.44 -2.54 9.73
C GLY A 26 20.30 -1.53 9.96
N GLY A 27 20.62 -0.28 10.32
CA GLY A 27 19.61 0.72 10.67
C GLY A 27 19.74 2.00 9.87
N ALA A 28 19.09 2.07 8.72
CA ALA A 28 18.33 3.24 8.24
C ALA A 28 17.80 3.02 6.82
N SER A 29 16.75 2.22 6.67
CA SER A 29 15.70 2.59 5.71
C SER A 29 14.61 3.31 6.52
N SER A 30 14.80 4.63 6.65
CA SER A 30 13.72 5.53 7.02
C SER A 30 12.72 5.54 5.87
N ASN A 31 11.49 5.11 6.14
CA ASN A 31 10.24 5.84 5.84
C ASN A 31 9.11 4.82 5.76
N HIS A 32 8.22 4.83 6.75
CA HIS A 32 6.86 5.33 6.57
C HIS A 32 6.11 5.20 7.88
N ASN A 33 5.87 6.36 8.48
CA ASN A 33 4.98 6.53 9.60
C ASN A 33 3.60 6.82 8.97
N SER A 34 2.74 5.82 8.85
CA SER A 34 1.38 5.97 8.30
C SER A 34 0.36 5.50 9.33
N THR A 35 0.18 6.27 10.39
CA THR A 35 -1.16 6.46 10.97
C THR A 35 -1.91 7.45 10.08
N PRO A 36 -3.25 7.34 9.93
CA PRO A 36 -4.04 8.08 8.93
C PRO A 36 -4.22 9.59 9.20
N ASP A 37 -3.31 10.22 9.95
CA ASP A 37 -3.35 11.66 10.26
C ASP A 37 -2.20 12.46 9.61
N ARG A 38 -1.32 11.82 8.82
CA ARG A 38 -0.31 12.57 8.07
C ARG A 38 -0.82 12.89 6.66
N PRO A 39 -0.80 14.18 6.24
CA PRO A 39 -1.13 14.54 4.88
C PRO A 39 -0.20 13.78 3.92
N VAL A 40 -0.77 13.22 2.86
CA VAL A 40 0.00 12.59 1.78
C VAL A 40 1.02 13.63 1.29
N SER A 41 2.31 13.27 1.35
CA SER A 41 3.40 14.17 0.96
C SER A 41 3.86 13.88 -0.46
N GLY A 42 4.16 14.92 -1.22
CA GLY A 42 4.48 14.79 -2.64
C GLY A 42 3.26 15.01 -3.52
N GLN A 43 3.50 15.30 -4.78
CA GLN A 43 2.44 15.41 -5.78
C GLN A 43 2.09 14.02 -6.32
N PRO A 44 0.83 13.80 -6.74
CA PRO A 44 0.47 12.61 -7.50
C PRO A 44 1.40 12.42 -8.70
N VAL A 45 1.78 11.18 -9.00
CA VAL A 45 2.51 10.90 -10.24
C VAL A 45 1.55 11.18 -11.41
N LEU A 46 2.01 11.98 -12.36
CA LEU A 46 1.29 12.18 -13.62
C LEU A 46 1.55 10.96 -14.49
N ILE A 47 0.49 10.32 -14.94
CA ILE A 47 0.54 9.03 -15.62
C ILE A 47 -0.23 9.14 -16.93
N PRO A 48 0.40 8.94 -18.09
CA PRO A 48 -0.36 8.85 -19.34
C PRO A 48 -1.19 7.57 -19.28
N GLN A 49 -2.51 7.67 -19.13
CA GLN A 49 -3.36 6.49 -19.35
C GLN A 49 -3.43 6.18 -20.84
N GLY A 50 -3.64 4.91 -21.19
CA GLY A 50 -3.80 4.55 -22.59
C GLY A 50 -5.20 4.97 -23.05
N PRO A 51 -5.37 5.84 -24.07
CA PRO A 51 -6.70 6.03 -24.65
C PRO A 51 -7.25 4.68 -25.12
N MET A 52 -8.58 4.54 -25.18
CA MET A 52 -9.18 3.32 -25.72
C MET A 52 -8.61 2.98 -27.10
N GLY A 53 -8.12 1.74 -27.28
CA GLY A 53 -7.72 1.26 -28.60
C GLY A 53 -6.57 0.25 -28.57
N VAL A 54 -6.44 -0.49 -29.66
CA VAL A 54 -5.37 -1.47 -29.85
C VAL A 54 -4.35 -0.91 -30.83
N THR A 55 -3.23 -0.40 -30.33
CA THR A 55 -2.03 -0.19 -31.15
C THR A 55 -0.98 -1.17 -30.67
N SER A 56 -0.46 -1.97 -31.60
CA SER A 56 0.48 -3.05 -31.28
C SER A 56 1.75 -2.49 -30.67
N ALA A 57 1.98 -2.81 -29.40
CA ALA A 57 3.21 -2.52 -28.69
C ALA A 57 4.19 -3.70 -28.77
N THR A 58 5.44 -3.46 -28.44
CA THR A 58 6.49 -4.48 -28.31
C THR A 58 6.33 -5.27 -27.01
N SER A 59 6.97 -6.44 -26.89
CA SER A 59 6.89 -7.29 -25.69
C SER A 59 7.51 -6.67 -24.43
N SER A 60 8.25 -5.56 -24.56
CA SER A 60 8.82 -4.80 -23.45
C SER A 60 7.92 -3.66 -22.96
N ASP A 61 6.86 -3.35 -23.71
CA ASP A 61 5.92 -2.31 -23.32
C ASP A 61 5.01 -2.82 -22.20
N PRO A 62 4.58 -1.93 -21.29
CA PRO A 62 3.72 -2.35 -20.19
C PRO A 62 2.30 -2.67 -20.68
N TYR A 63 1.48 -3.19 -19.78
CA TYR A 63 0.09 -3.53 -20.02
C TYR A 63 -0.83 -2.45 -19.47
N TRP A 64 -1.86 -2.11 -20.23
CA TRP A 64 -3.01 -1.32 -19.80
C TRP A 64 -4.24 -2.19 -19.94
N PHE A 65 -4.58 -2.96 -18.91
CA PHE A 65 -5.78 -3.80 -18.94
C PHE A 65 -7.00 -2.92 -18.74
N GLN A 66 -7.98 -3.03 -19.63
CA GLN A 66 -9.22 -2.24 -19.59
C GLN A 66 -10.43 -3.17 -19.62
N GLU A 67 -11.39 -2.96 -18.73
CA GLU A 67 -12.57 -3.80 -18.60
C GLU A 67 -13.79 -2.98 -18.17
N GLY A 68 -14.98 -3.38 -18.60
CA GLY A 68 -16.20 -2.66 -18.29
C GLY A 68 -17.24 -2.76 -19.39
N ALA A 69 -17.84 -1.63 -19.74
CA ALA A 69 -18.92 -1.57 -20.73
C ALA A 69 -18.72 -0.46 -21.76
N ILE A 70 -19.06 -0.76 -23.01
CA ILE A 70 -19.10 0.20 -24.13
C ILE A 70 -20.52 0.24 -24.67
N GLY A 71 -21.07 1.45 -24.89
CA GLY A 71 -22.40 1.56 -25.50
C GLY A 71 -22.43 1.04 -26.94
N ASP A 72 -23.61 0.71 -27.45
CA ASP A 72 -23.74 0.30 -28.85
C ASP A 72 -23.76 1.49 -29.83
N SER A 73 -24.06 1.24 -31.10
CA SER A 73 -24.10 2.29 -32.12
C SER A 73 -25.20 3.34 -31.89
N SER A 74 -26.16 3.11 -31.00
CA SER A 74 -27.23 4.07 -30.71
C SER A 74 -26.73 5.33 -29.99
N ILE A 75 -25.57 5.25 -29.33
CA ILE A 75 -24.98 6.36 -28.56
C ILE A 75 -23.84 7.09 -29.29
N GLN A 76 -23.63 6.76 -30.57
CA GLN A 76 -22.68 7.46 -31.43
C GLN A 76 -23.09 8.93 -31.64
N LYS A 77 -22.13 9.78 -32.02
CA LYS A 77 -22.32 11.24 -32.14
C LYS A 77 -22.78 11.89 -30.83
N SER A 78 -22.41 11.28 -29.71
CA SER A 78 -22.62 11.86 -28.39
C SER A 78 -21.75 13.08 -28.18
N VAL A 79 -22.34 14.12 -27.61
CA VAL A 79 -21.69 15.35 -27.14
C VAL A 79 -21.39 15.30 -25.64
N GLY A 80 -21.70 14.18 -24.98
CA GLY A 80 -21.43 13.98 -23.56
C GLY A 80 -21.65 12.54 -23.12
N ALA A 81 -20.99 12.18 -22.02
CA ALA A 81 -21.15 10.91 -21.33
C ALA A 81 -21.05 11.13 -19.81
N SER A 82 -21.79 10.33 -19.05
CA SER A 82 -21.82 10.42 -17.60
C SER A 82 -22.05 9.05 -16.98
N VAL A 83 -21.47 8.81 -15.81
CA VAL A 83 -21.70 7.57 -15.06
C VAL A 83 -21.58 7.82 -13.56
N MET A 84 -22.29 7.04 -12.75
CA MET A 84 -22.04 6.97 -11.33
C MET A 84 -21.08 5.83 -11.03
N ILE A 85 -20.03 6.12 -10.26
CA ILE A 85 -19.02 5.15 -9.86
C ILE A 85 -18.98 5.08 -8.34
N ARG A 86 -18.93 3.87 -7.79
CA ARG A 86 -18.62 3.65 -6.39
C ARG A 86 -17.12 3.78 -6.17
N THR A 87 -16.70 4.63 -5.24
CA THR A 87 -15.29 4.80 -4.88
C THR A 87 -14.78 3.55 -4.18
N VAL A 88 -13.79 2.89 -4.76
CA VAL A 88 -13.08 1.75 -4.19
C VAL A 88 -11.60 2.05 -4.07
N TYR A 89 -10.96 1.37 -3.13
CA TYR A 89 -9.53 1.47 -2.94
C TYR A 89 -8.86 0.14 -3.23
N ASP A 90 -7.83 0.20 -4.07
CA ASP A 90 -7.02 -0.95 -4.42
C ASP A 90 -5.56 -0.59 -4.24
N LYS A 91 -4.78 -1.54 -3.75
CA LYS A 91 -3.33 -1.41 -3.72
C LYS A 91 -2.80 -1.52 -5.14
N VAL A 92 -2.21 -0.41 -5.56
CA VAL A 92 -1.53 -0.29 -6.84
C VAL A 92 -0.11 -0.83 -6.69
N ASN A 93 0.26 -1.88 -7.41
CA ASN A 93 1.67 -2.32 -7.47
C ASN A 93 2.41 -1.78 -8.71
N ASN A 94 1.70 -0.96 -9.49
CA ASN A 94 2.11 -0.37 -10.75
C ASN A 94 1.89 1.16 -10.67
N ASP A 95 1.48 1.77 -11.77
CA ASP A 95 1.32 3.20 -11.89
C ASP A 95 -0.04 3.70 -11.35
N ALA A 96 -1.14 3.11 -11.83
CA ALA A 96 -2.47 3.35 -11.30
C ALA A 96 -3.50 2.26 -11.62
N HIS A 97 -4.52 2.20 -10.76
CA HIS A 97 -5.80 1.61 -11.08
C HIS A 97 -6.84 2.73 -11.19
N SER A 98 -7.64 2.76 -12.24
CA SER A 98 -8.58 3.86 -12.48
C SER A 98 -9.95 3.40 -12.93
N TYR A 99 -10.94 4.27 -12.73
CA TYR A 99 -12.34 4.02 -13.00
C TYR A 99 -12.93 5.26 -13.62
N TRP A 100 -13.39 5.16 -14.87
CA TRP A 100 -13.69 6.34 -15.67
C TRP A 100 -14.80 6.12 -16.69
N VAL A 101 -15.37 7.24 -17.15
CA VAL A 101 -16.18 7.33 -18.36
C VAL A 101 -15.41 8.13 -19.42
N GLY A 102 -15.40 7.64 -20.64
CA GLY A 102 -14.55 8.17 -21.71
C GLY A 102 -15.10 7.90 -23.11
N SER A 103 -14.55 8.60 -24.11
CA SER A 103 -15.00 8.46 -25.50
C SER A 103 -13.89 8.85 -26.47
N ILE A 104 -13.79 8.09 -27.55
CA ILE A 104 -13.05 8.51 -28.75
C ILE A 104 -13.94 9.48 -29.51
N LEU A 105 -13.35 10.57 -29.96
CA LEU A 105 -14.01 11.69 -30.61
C LEU A 105 -14.00 11.52 -32.13
N ALA A 106 -14.81 12.28 -32.86
CA ALA A 106 -14.98 12.13 -34.31
C ALA A 106 -13.66 12.27 -35.11
N ASN A 107 -12.71 13.03 -34.57
CA ASN A 107 -11.37 13.24 -35.11
C ASN A 107 -10.32 12.21 -34.62
N ASN A 108 -10.72 11.21 -33.82
CA ASN A 108 -9.87 10.27 -33.08
C ASN A 108 -9.06 10.86 -31.92
N ALA A 109 -9.43 12.04 -31.42
CA ALA A 109 -9.03 12.46 -30.08
C ALA A 109 -9.75 11.59 -29.03
N PHE A 110 -9.33 11.69 -27.78
CA PHE A 110 -9.95 10.96 -26.68
C PHE A 110 -10.12 11.88 -25.47
N VAL A 111 -11.20 11.69 -24.72
CA VAL A 111 -11.47 12.39 -23.46
C VAL A 111 -12.00 11.40 -22.43
N GLN A 112 -11.64 11.61 -21.16
CA GLN A 112 -12.13 10.81 -20.05
C GLN A 112 -12.17 11.59 -18.74
N VAL A 113 -13.00 11.12 -17.82
CA VAL A 113 -13.12 11.61 -16.45
C VAL A 113 -13.51 10.48 -15.51
N GLY A 114 -12.94 10.51 -14.31
CA GLY A 114 -13.15 9.45 -13.35
C GLY A 114 -12.36 9.70 -12.08
N TYR A 115 -12.01 8.62 -11.38
CA TYR A 115 -11.02 8.67 -10.32
C TYR A 115 -9.99 7.56 -10.47
N TYR A 116 -8.88 7.69 -9.76
CA TYR A 116 -7.87 6.66 -9.72
C TYR A 116 -7.23 6.51 -8.33
N ASN A 117 -6.63 5.33 -8.16
CA ASN A 117 -5.72 4.93 -7.12
C ASN A 117 -4.32 4.90 -7.75
N GLY A 118 -3.30 5.45 -7.09
CA GLY A 118 -1.95 5.48 -7.64
C GLY A 118 -0.86 5.77 -6.62
N LEU A 119 0.30 6.18 -7.11
CA LEU A 119 1.45 6.57 -6.29
C LEU A 119 1.70 8.07 -6.36
N THR A 120 2.31 8.61 -5.31
CA THR A 120 2.91 9.95 -5.34
C THR A 120 4.37 9.89 -5.76
N THR A 121 4.92 11.05 -6.12
CA THR A 121 6.36 11.27 -6.36
C THR A 121 7.28 10.85 -5.21
N THR A 122 6.74 10.61 -4.01
CA THR A 122 7.50 10.08 -2.86
C THR A 122 7.25 8.60 -2.59
N ASN A 123 6.62 7.90 -3.54
CA ASN A 123 6.24 6.49 -3.45
C ASN A 123 5.22 6.18 -2.33
N GLN A 124 4.41 7.18 -1.94
CA GLN A 124 3.27 6.97 -1.06
C GLN A 124 2.05 6.58 -1.88
N TYR A 125 1.33 5.56 -1.43
CA TYR A 125 0.01 5.23 -1.95
C TYR A 125 -0.94 6.40 -1.80
N TYR A 126 -1.75 6.58 -2.82
CA TYR A 126 -2.64 7.69 -2.96
C TYR A 126 -3.97 7.19 -3.48
N CYS A 127 -5.00 7.38 -2.68
CA CYS A 127 -6.39 7.16 -3.04
C CYS A 127 -7.23 8.30 -2.44
N CYS A 128 -8.44 8.52 -2.92
CA CYS A 128 -8.96 8.17 -4.23
C CYS A 128 -9.21 9.53 -4.83
N ALA A 129 -8.60 9.87 -5.97
CA ALA A 129 -8.67 11.23 -6.49
C ALA A 129 -9.33 11.27 -7.84
N TRP A 130 -10.23 12.24 -8.00
CA TRP A 130 -10.78 12.53 -9.31
C TRP A 130 -9.65 12.89 -10.28
N PHE A 131 -9.83 12.55 -11.54
CA PHE A 131 -8.97 12.98 -12.61
C PHE A 131 -9.80 13.22 -13.87
N TYR A 132 -9.25 14.00 -14.78
CA TYR A 132 -9.70 14.03 -16.15
C TYR A 132 -8.50 14.10 -17.09
N GLU A 133 -8.67 13.57 -18.29
CA GLU A 133 -7.59 13.46 -19.25
C GLU A 133 -8.15 13.56 -20.66
N PHE A 134 -7.30 14.01 -21.57
CA PHE A 134 -7.66 14.18 -22.96
C PHE A 134 -6.42 14.02 -23.83
N PHE A 135 -6.59 13.42 -25.00
CA PHE A 135 -5.53 13.21 -25.96
C PHE A 135 -5.95 13.76 -27.33
N PRO A 136 -5.17 14.68 -27.92
CA PRO A 136 -5.36 15.02 -29.33
C PRO A 136 -5.21 13.79 -30.22
N ALA A 137 -5.83 13.83 -31.40
CA ALA A 137 -5.73 12.75 -32.38
C ALA A 137 -4.27 12.36 -32.67
N GLY A 138 -3.94 11.07 -32.52
CA GLY A 138 -2.59 10.53 -32.73
C GLY A 138 -1.57 10.88 -31.64
N ASN A 139 -2.00 11.43 -30.50
CA ASN A 139 -1.15 11.71 -29.35
C ASN A 139 -1.54 10.77 -28.19
N THR A 140 -0.56 10.23 -27.46
CA THR A 140 -0.78 9.37 -26.28
C THR A 140 -0.03 9.87 -25.05
N ASN A 141 0.51 11.10 -25.10
CA ASN A 141 1.44 11.66 -24.12
C ASN A 141 0.89 12.95 -23.48
N SER A 142 -0.43 13.14 -23.49
CA SER A 142 -1.07 14.24 -22.80
C SER A 142 -1.17 13.88 -21.31
N PRO A 143 -0.63 14.67 -20.38
CA PRO A 143 -0.68 14.32 -18.97
C PRO A 143 -2.10 14.50 -18.40
N PRO A 144 -2.55 13.64 -17.48
CA PRO A 144 -3.82 13.79 -16.81
C PRO A 144 -3.79 15.01 -15.87
N ILE A 145 -4.97 15.55 -15.60
CA ILE A 145 -5.18 16.53 -14.54
C ILE A 145 -5.80 15.79 -13.37
N ILE A 146 -5.15 15.89 -12.22
CA ILE A 146 -5.44 15.08 -11.04
C ILE A 146 -5.82 15.99 -9.87
N GLY A 147 -6.92 15.65 -9.20
CA GLY A 147 -7.36 16.31 -7.97
C GLY A 147 -6.50 15.98 -6.76
N PRO A 148 -6.80 16.53 -5.57
CA PRO A 148 -6.11 16.20 -4.31
C PRO A 148 -6.44 14.80 -3.75
N ALA A 149 -5.66 14.32 -2.78
CA ALA A 149 -5.89 13.02 -2.14
C ALA A 149 -7.30 12.96 -1.53
N GLY A 150 -8.01 11.85 -1.74
CA GLY A 150 -9.37 11.67 -1.24
C GLY A 150 -10.43 12.55 -1.93
N SER A 151 -10.09 13.26 -3.01
CA SER A 151 -11.03 14.13 -3.70
C SER A 151 -12.15 13.38 -4.43
N ALA A 152 -12.00 12.09 -4.67
CA ALA A 152 -13.06 11.18 -5.15
C ALA A 152 -13.99 10.70 -4.02
N GLY A 153 -13.87 11.26 -2.82
CA GLY A 153 -14.69 10.93 -1.66
C GLY A 153 -14.23 9.69 -0.88
N PRO A 154 -14.93 9.38 0.22
CA PRO A 154 -14.63 8.22 1.06
C PRO A 154 -14.82 6.88 0.32
N ILE A 155 -14.08 5.84 0.70
CA ILE A 155 -14.30 4.49 0.17
C ILE A 155 -15.77 4.07 0.40
N GLY A 156 -16.41 3.57 -0.64
CA GLY A 156 -17.81 3.15 -0.67
C GLY A 156 -18.81 4.26 -0.99
N SER A 157 -18.39 5.53 -1.10
CA SER A 157 -19.26 6.61 -1.55
C SER A 157 -19.55 6.51 -3.05
N TRP A 158 -20.61 7.19 -3.48
CA TRP A 158 -21.05 7.23 -4.87
C TRP A 158 -20.88 8.62 -5.43
N HIS A 159 -20.28 8.73 -6.60
CA HIS A 159 -20.06 10.00 -7.28
C HIS A 159 -20.36 9.91 -8.77
N THR A 160 -20.96 10.97 -9.31
CA THR A 160 -21.26 11.08 -10.74
C THR A 160 -20.11 11.78 -11.45
N TYR A 161 -19.50 11.13 -12.44
CA TYR A 161 -18.48 11.70 -13.30
C TYR A 161 -19.09 12.02 -14.67
N THR A 162 -18.88 13.24 -15.15
CA THR A 162 -19.52 13.73 -16.37
C THR A 162 -18.52 14.46 -17.25
N MET A 163 -18.56 14.18 -18.55
CA MET A 163 -17.85 14.94 -19.57
C MET A 163 -18.82 15.41 -20.65
N ASN A 164 -18.69 16.65 -21.12
CA ASN A 164 -19.50 17.18 -22.21
C ASN A 164 -18.78 18.24 -23.05
N TYR A 165 -19.17 18.32 -24.32
CA TYR A 165 -18.75 19.36 -25.23
C TYR A 165 -19.40 20.70 -24.87
N THR A 166 -18.57 21.74 -24.81
CA THR A 166 -18.98 23.10 -24.36
C THR A 166 -18.78 24.18 -25.43
N GLY A 167 -18.31 23.81 -26.62
CA GLY A 167 -18.08 24.73 -27.73
C GLY A 167 -16.62 24.84 -28.13
N ASN A 168 -16.38 25.22 -29.40
CA ASN A 168 -15.05 25.54 -29.94
C ASN A 168 -13.97 24.44 -29.72
N GLY A 169 -14.36 23.17 -29.78
CA GLY A 169 -13.46 22.03 -29.54
C GLY A 169 -13.06 21.82 -28.06
N VAL A 170 -13.82 22.40 -27.12
CA VAL A 170 -13.56 22.31 -25.68
C VAL A 170 -14.55 21.36 -25.01
N TRP A 171 -14.02 20.43 -24.23
CA TRP A 171 -14.75 19.50 -23.40
C TRP A 171 -14.57 19.85 -21.93
N SER A 172 -15.65 19.86 -21.16
CA SER A 172 -15.64 20.15 -19.72
C SER A 172 -15.91 18.88 -18.91
N PHE A 173 -15.35 18.83 -17.71
CA PHE A 173 -15.34 17.67 -16.84
C PHE A 173 -15.90 18.03 -15.47
N TYR A 174 -16.70 17.14 -14.90
CA TYR A 174 -17.41 17.37 -13.64
C TYR A 174 -17.41 16.11 -12.77
N MET A 175 -17.47 16.35 -11.45
CA MET A 175 -17.79 15.36 -10.43
C MET A 175 -18.94 15.91 -9.58
N ASP A 176 -20.04 15.16 -9.46
CA ASP A 176 -21.26 15.58 -8.75
C ASP A 176 -21.76 16.98 -9.17
N ASN A 177 -21.74 17.24 -10.48
CA ASN A 177 -22.05 18.54 -11.10
C ASN A 177 -21.11 19.69 -10.69
N GLN A 178 -20.04 19.42 -9.95
CA GLN A 178 -18.99 20.40 -9.67
C GLN A 178 -17.97 20.38 -10.80
N PHE A 179 -17.66 21.55 -11.34
CA PHE A 179 -16.67 21.70 -12.42
C PHE A 179 -15.27 21.35 -11.92
N LEU A 180 -14.63 20.37 -12.56
CA LEU A 180 -13.26 19.97 -12.30
C LEU A 180 -12.27 20.73 -13.19
N GLY A 181 -12.64 20.94 -14.46
CA GLY A 181 -11.79 21.57 -15.46
C GLY A 181 -12.28 21.34 -16.88
N SER A 182 -11.47 21.75 -17.86
CA SER A 182 -11.77 21.59 -19.28
C SER A 182 -10.52 21.22 -20.07
N SER A 183 -10.73 20.71 -21.29
CA SER A 183 -9.67 20.58 -22.28
C SER A 183 -9.17 21.96 -22.72
N PRO A 184 -7.97 22.04 -23.35
CA PRO A 184 -7.38 23.30 -23.75
C PRO A 184 -8.18 24.00 -24.85
N THR A 185 -8.04 25.31 -24.94
CA THR A 185 -8.64 26.14 -26.00
C THR A 185 -7.71 26.27 -27.21
N GLN A 186 -8.25 26.80 -28.32
CA GLN A 186 -7.48 27.01 -29.55
C GLN A 186 -6.20 27.82 -29.29
N GLY A 187 -5.06 27.29 -29.76
CA GLY A 187 -3.74 27.91 -29.58
C GLY A 187 -2.98 27.42 -28.34
N GLN A 188 -3.60 26.60 -27.49
CA GLN A 188 -2.92 25.95 -26.36
C GLN A 188 -2.40 24.56 -26.75
N GLN A 189 -1.36 24.10 -26.05
CA GLN A 189 -0.84 22.74 -26.20
C GLN A 189 -1.96 21.74 -25.89
N TYR A 190 -2.03 20.65 -26.66
CA TYR A 190 -3.04 19.61 -26.56
C TYR A 190 -4.49 20.05 -26.84
N TYR A 191 -4.70 21.14 -27.58
CA TYR A 191 -6.01 21.47 -28.13
C TYR A 191 -6.55 20.33 -28.99
N LEU A 192 -7.80 19.92 -28.76
CA LEU A 192 -8.42 18.77 -29.42
C LEU A 192 -8.84 19.06 -30.88
N GLY A 193 -9.06 20.34 -31.21
CA GLY A 193 -9.36 20.78 -32.57
C GLY A 193 -10.80 21.28 -32.73
N ALA A 194 -11.00 22.20 -33.67
CA ALA A 194 -12.31 22.87 -33.87
C ALA A 194 -13.42 21.96 -34.41
N GLY A 195 -13.08 20.81 -34.99
CA GLY A 195 -14.03 19.80 -35.47
C GLY A 195 -14.41 18.75 -34.42
N ASP A 196 -13.93 18.92 -33.19
CA ASP A 196 -14.13 17.97 -32.10
C ASP A 196 -15.38 18.30 -31.28
N THR A 197 -16.53 18.02 -31.87
CA THR A 197 -17.84 18.38 -31.32
C THR A 197 -18.58 17.21 -30.69
N ASP A 198 -18.24 15.99 -31.08
CA ASP A 198 -18.94 14.76 -30.71
C ASP A 198 -18.06 13.51 -30.92
N SER A 199 -18.58 12.35 -30.51
CA SER A 199 -17.92 11.04 -30.61
C SER A 199 -17.87 10.43 -32.02
N GLY A 200 -18.53 11.03 -33.01
CA GLY A 200 -18.56 10.54 -34.39
C GLY A 200 -19.15 9.13 -34.46
N SER A 201 -18.40 8.17 -35.03
CA SER A 201 -18.80 6.76 -35.12
C SER A 201 -18.40 5.92 -33.90
N HIS A 202 -17.90 6.55 -32.83
CA HIS A 202 -17.46 5.85 -31.63
C HIS A 202 -18.51 5.96 -30.53
N SER A 203 -18.63 4.90 -29.74
CA SER A 203 -19.51 4.88 -28.57
C SER A 203 -18.69 5.19 -27.32
N ALA A 204 -19.28 5.90 -26.37
CA ALA A 204 -18.67 6.12 -25.07
C ALA A 204 -18.53 4.78 -24.30
N ALA A 205 -17.59 4.78 -23.37
CA ALA A 205 -17.23 3.64 -22.54
C ALA A 205 -17.17 4.02 -21.06
N VAL A 206 -17.40 3.04 -20.22
CA VAL A 206 -17.26 3.09 -18.77
C VAL A 206 -16.38 1.92 -18.36
N LEU A 207 -15.13 2.19 -17.98
CA LEU A 207 -14.13 1.17 -17.77
C LEU A 207 -13.45 1.31 -16.40
N ALA A 208 -13.03 0.17 -15.86
CA ALA A 208 -11.92 0.06 -14.94
C ALA A 208 -10.64 -0.23 -15.73
N GLU A 209 -9.51 0.25 -15.23
CA GLU A 209 -8.23 0.12 -15.91
C GLU A 209 -7.08 -0.12 -14.91
N VAL A 210 -6.26 -1.13 -15.19
CA VAL A 210 -4.94 -1.32 -14.57
C VAL A 210 -3.89 -0.75 -15.53
N ALA A 211 -3.31 0.38 -15.18
CA ALA A 211 -2.41 1.15 -16.03
C ALA A 211 -0.94 0.79 -15.79
N GLN A 212 -0.21 0.65 -16.90
CA GLN A 212 1.25 0.51 -16.94
C GLN A 212 1.81 -0.62 -16.05
N THR A 213 1.12 -1.76 -15.97
CA THR A 213 1.59 -2.94 -15.21
C THR A 213 2.53 -3.81 -16.05
N THR A 214 3.30 -4.67 -15.40
CA THR A 214 4.13 -5.69 -16.07
C THR A 214 3.60 -7.12 -15.86
N SER A 215 2.47 -7.27 -15.17
CA SER A 215 1.87 -8.56 -14.82
C SER A 215 0.36 -8.49 -14.87
N ASN A 216 -0.32 -9.64 -15.00
CA ASN A 216 -1.77 -9.75 -14.94
C ASN A 216 -2.27 -10.27 -13.57
N THR A 217 -1.56 -9.89 -12.50
CA THR A 217 -1.85 -10.36 -11.13
C THR A 217 -2.20 -9.24 -10.17
N ASP A 218 -2.39 -8.01 -10.68
CA ASP A 218 -2.85 -6.91 -9.85
C ASP A 218 -4.30 -7.13 -9.40
N VAL A 219 -4.63 -6.56 -8.24
CA VAL A 219 -5.99 -6.60 -7.69
C VAL A 219 -6.61 -5.22 -7.91
N ILE A 220 -7.70 -5.18 -8.66
CA ILE A 220 -8.48 -3.98 -8.97
C ILE A 220 -9.95 -4.24 -8.61
N GLY A 221 -10.57 -3.30 -7.92
CA GLY A 221 -11.96 -3.36 -7.52
C GLY A 221 -12.29 -4.56 -6.63
N PRO A 222 -13.49 -5.14 -6.76
CA PRO A 222 -14.50 -4.79 -7.76
C PRO A 222 -15.17 -3.44 -7.49
N ALA A 223 -15.27 -2.62 -8.53
CA ALA A 223 -16.03 -1.38 -8.52
C ALA A 223 -17.42 -1.60 -9.11
N GLU A 224 -18.40 -0.87 -8.58
CA GLU A 224 -19.77 -0.86 -9.08
C GLU A 224 -20.00 0.43 -9.85
N PHE A 225 -20.53 0.28 -11.07
CA PHE A 225 -20.91 1.35 -11.97
C PHE A 225 -22.42 1.32 -12.16
N LYS A 226 -23.05 2.48 -12.27
CA LYS A 226 -24.47 2.59 -12.57
C LYS A 226 -24.83 3.86 -13.30
N SER A 227 -26.03 3.89 -13.87
CA SER A 227 -26.58 5.09 -14.53
C SER A 227 -25.62 5.64 -15.60
N PHE A 228 -25.11 4.75 -16.46
CA PHE A 228 -24.38 5.14 -17.65
C PHE A 228 -25.31 5.87 -18.61
N MET A 229 -25.03 7.15 -18.80
CA MET A 229 -25.82 8.12 -19.53
C MET A 229 -24.99 8.73 -20.66
N TYR A 230 -25.68 9.12 -21.72
CA TYR A 230 -25.08 9.84 -22.85
C TYR A 230 -25.98 11.01 -23.24
N GLU A 231 -25.43 11.89 -24.06
CA GLU A 231 -26.14 13.05 -24.57
C GLU A 231 -25.76 13.27 -26.02
N THR A 232 -26.74 13.54 -26.90
CA THR A 232 -26.52 13.94 -28.30
C THR A 232 -26.85 15.41 -28.55
N ASN A 233 -27.63 16.01 -27.66
CA ASN A 233 -27.98 17.43 -27.69
C ASN A 233 -27.73 18.01 -26.29
N PRO A 234 -26.96 19.10 -26.15
CA PRO A 234 -26.62 19.65 -24.84
C PRO A 234 -27.85 19.90 -23.94
N GLY A 235 -27.84 19.36 -22.73
CA GLY A 235 -28.92 19.38 -21.74
C GLY A 235 -29.93 18.21 -21.80
N ALA A 236 -29.87 17.32 -22.79
CA ALA A 236 -30.80 16.20 -23.00
C ALA A 236 -30.18 14.82 -22.72
N TRP A 237 -29.83 14.55 -21.46
CA TRP A 237 -29.28 13.27 -21.02
C TRP A 237 -30.26 12.09 -21.17
N GLN A 238 -29.72 10.96 -21.63
CA GLN A 238 -30.45 9.71 -21.82
C GLN A 238 -29.66 8.53 -21.27
N LEU A 239 -30.37 7.52 -20.75
CA LEU A 239 -29.74 6.29 -20.28
C LEU A 239 -29.28 5.44 -21.47
N VAL A 240 -28.06 4.91 -21.39
CA VAL A 240 -27.53 3.99 -22.40
C VAL A 240 -28.34 2.71 -22.39
N GLN A 241 -29.01 2.44 -23.52
CA GLN A 241 -30.00 1.36 -23.61
C GLN A 241 -29.36 -0.02 -23.75
N VAL A 242 -28.20 -0.08 -24.39
CA VAL A 242 -27.43 -1.32 -24.61
C VAL A 242 -25.97 -1.04 -24.28
N GLY A 243 -25.46 -1.78 -23.30
CA GLY A 243 -24.04 -1.82 -22.98
C GLY A 243 -23.47 -3.16 -23.40
N LYS A 244 -22.28 -3.15 -23.99
CA LYS A 244 -21.55 -4.33 -24.42
C LYS A 244 -20.35 -4.54 -23.52
N VAL A 245 -20.08 -5.79 -23.17
CA VAL A 245 -18.90 -6.19 -22.43
C VAL A 245 -17.66 -5.70 -23.18
N HIS A 246 -16.76 -5.03 -22.46
CA HIS A 246 -15.43 -4.73 -22.94
C HIS A 246 -14.40 -5.42 -22.05
N ILE A 247 -13.55 -6.23 -22.66
CA ILE A 247 -12.34 -6.78 -22.07
C ILE A 247 -11.24 -6.55 -23.10
N GLY A 248 -10.37 -5.60 -22.83
CA GLY A 248 -9.46 -5.06 -23.82
C GLY A 248 -8.17 -4.55 -23.22
N TYR A 249 -7.50 -3.74 -24.02
CA TYR A 249 -6.23 -3.14 -23.69
C TYR A 249 -6.25 -1.68 -24.14
N GLY A 250 -5.58 -0.81 -23.39
CA GLY A 250 -5.34 0.57 -23.78
C GLY A 250 -4.38 0.68 -24.96
N ALA A 251 -4.38 1.84 -25.62
CA ALA A 251 -3.46 2.10 -26.72
C ALA A 251 -2.01 1.93 -26.25
N THR A 252 -1.16 1.39 -27.12
CA THR A 252 0.26 1.11 -26.86
C THR A 252 0.53 0.07 -25.78
N SER A 253 -0.49 -0.69 -25.37
CA SER A 253 -0.33 -1.84 -24.48
C SER A 253 0.29 -3.04 -25.19
N SER A 254 1.17 -3.75 -24.47
CA SER A 254 1.49 -5.13 -24.81
C SER A 254 0.22 -5.99 -24.73
N MET A 255 0.16 -7.03 -25.57
CA MET A 255 -0.97 -7.97 -25.64
C MET A 255 -0.51 -9.43 -25.42
N THR A 256 0.70 -9.63 -24.90
CA THR A 256 1.27 -10.98 -24.69
C THR A 256 0.70 -11.70 -23.47
N LEU A 257 0.10 -10.97 -22.52
CA LEU A 257 -0.66 -11.54 -21.41
C LEU A 257 -2.15 -11.27 -21.62
N PRO A 258 -3.03 -12.24 -21.29
CA PRO A 258 -4.46 -12.01 -21.34
C PRO A 258 -4.90 -11.06 -20.22
N ASN A 259 -5.83 -10.14 -20.55
CA ASN A 259 -6.56 -9.37 -19.54
C ASN A 259 -7.35 -10.34 -18.63
N PRO A 260 -7.05 -10.39 -17.31
CA PRO A 260 -7.67 -11.33 -16.38
C PRO A 260 -8.97 -10.79 -15.76
N TYR A 261 -9.31 -9.53 -16.00
CA TYR A 261 -10.44 -8.84 -15.39
C TYR A 261 -11.67 -8.89 -16.29
N THR A 262 -12.83 -8.69 -15.69
CA THR A 262 -14.11 -8.79 -16.40
C THR A 262 -15.17 -7.84 -15.82
N ALA A 263 -16.33 -7.79 -16.48
CA ALA A 263 -17.48 -7.02 -16.06
C ALA A 263 -18.76 -7.86 -16.09
N THR A 264 -19.63 -7.72 -15.09
CA THR A 264 -20.85 -8.51 -14.93
C THR A 264 -22.00 -7.63 -14.47
N GLU A 265 -23.21 -7.84 -15.02
CA GLU A 265 -24.37 -7.02 -14.66
C GLU A 265 -24.88 -7.39 -13.25
N VAL A 266 -25.29 -6.38 -12.49
CA VAL A 266 -25.93 -6.60 -11.19
C VAL A 266 -27.36 -7.07 -11.42
N PHE A 267 -27.70 -8.23 -10.86
CA PHE A 267 -28.98 -8.85 -11.09
C PHE A 267 -30.14 -7.93 -10.62
N GLY A 268 -31.11 -7.73 -11.52
CA GLY A 268 -32.30 -6.93 -11.27
C GLY A 268 -32.08 -5.42 -11.30
N LEU A 269 -30.85 -4.96 -11.51
CA LEU A 269 -30.50 -3.55 -11.64
C LEU A 269 -29.93 -3.31 -13.04
N GLN A 270 -30.83 -3.04 -13.98
CA GLN A 270 -30.42 -2.78 -15.36
C GLN A 270 -29.49 -1.57 -15.42
N ASN A 271 -28.40 -1.69 -16.19
CA ASN A 271 -27.37 -0.64 -16.35
C ASN A 271 -26.45 -0.49 -15.11
N ASP A 272 -26.61 -1.33 -14.10
CA ASP A 272 -25.68 -1.42 -12.97
C ASP A 272 -24.79 -2.65 -13.17
N PHE A 273 -23.47 -2.50 -13.06
CA PHE A 273 -22.54 -3.60 -13.28
C PHE A 273 -21.33 -3.51 -12.35
N LEU A 274 -20.78 -4.68 -12.03
CA LEU A 274 -19.53 -4.83 -11.29
C LEU A 274 -18.39 -5.09 -12.28
N THR A 275 -17.20 -4.57 -11.99
CA THR A 275 -16.00 -4.90 -12.73
C THR A 275 -14.77 -4.93 -11.82
N GLY A 276 -13.85 -5.84 -12.11
CA GLY A 276 -12.58 -5.96 -11.41
C GLY A 276 -12.14 -7.40 -11.20
N SER A 277 -11.30 -7.58 -10.20
CA SER A 277 -10.72 -8.85 -9.76
C SER A 277 -11.75 -9.74 -9.07
N ASP A 278 -11.49 -11.04 -9.06
CA ASP A 278 -12.34 -12.09 -8.47
C ASP A 278 -13.75 -12.24 -9.08
N ILE A 279 -14.08 -11.50 -10.14
CA ILE A 279 -15.27 -11.78 -10.96
C ILE A 279 -14.88 -12.85 -11.98
N SER A 280 -15.49 -14.04 -11.86
CA SER A 280 -15.01 -15.24 -12.57
C SER A 280 -15.18 -15.19 -14.09
N TYR A 281 -16.28 -14.59 -14.58
CA TYR A 281 -16.59 -14.42 -16.00
C TYR A 281 -17.73 -13.40 -16.16
N PRO A 282 -17.90 -12.78 -17.34
CA PRO A 282 -18.95 -11.80 -17.54
C PRO A 282 -20.32 -12.48 -17.67
N THR A 283 -21.33 -11.93 -17.01
CA THR A 283 -22.72 -12.38 -17.13
C THR A 283 -23.68 -11.22 -17.40
N ASP A 284 -24.77 -11.50 -18.10
CA ASP A 284 -25.88 -10.54 -18.30
C ASP A 284 -26.74 -10.35 -17.02
N GLN A 285 -27.75 -9.46 -17.04
CA GLN A 285 -28.70 -9.28 -15.91
C GLN A 285 -29.38 -10.56 -15.46
N CYS A 286 -29.36 -11.60 -16.29
CA CYS A 286 -29.91 -12.90 -16.00
C CYS A 286 -28.81 -13.91 -15.66
N GLY A 287 -27.58 -13.55 -15.36
CA GLY A 287 -26.54 -14.50 -14.97
C GLY A 287 -26.14 -15.51 -16.05
N SER A 288 -26.51 -15.26 -17.31
CA SER A 288 -26.07 -16.07 -18.44
C SER A 288 -24.66 -15.64 -18.79
N GLY A 289 -23.74 -16.60 -18.95
CA GLY A 289 -22.39 -16.30 -19.39
C GLY A 289 -22.39 -15.60 -20.76
N VAL A 290 -21.71 -14.46 -20.85
CA VAL A 290 -21.53 -13.71 -22.09
C VAL A 290 -20.05 -13.68 -22.48
N SER A 291 -19.73 -13.10 -23.64
CA SER A 291 -18.36 -12.95 -24.13
C SER A 291 -18.05 -11.47 -24.36
N ASN A 292 -16.76 -11.15 -24.50
CA ASN A 292 -16.34 -9.81 -24.91
C ASN A 292 -17.09 -9.36 -26.19
N GLY A 293 -17.60 -8.13 -26.20
CA GLY A 293 -18.41 -7.55 -27.28
C GLY A 293 -19.89 -7.94 -27.30
N SER A 294 -20.31 -8.93 -26.49
CA SER A 294 -21.72 -9.27 -26.31
C SER A 294 -22.44 -8.25 -25.43
N ASN A 295 -23.77 -8.21 -25.48
CA ASN A 295 -24.56 -7.33 -24.62
C ASN A 295 -24.33 -7.74 -23.15
N LEU A 296 -23.83 -6.81 -22.36
CA LEU A 296 -23.84 -6.88 -20.91
C LEU A 296 -25.25 -6.61 -20.41
N TRP A 297 -25.89 -5.54 -20.92
CA TRP A 297 -27.31 -5.23 -20.71
C TRP A 297 -28.01 -4.80 -21.99
N SER A 298 -29.35 -4.90 -22.02
CA SER A 298 -30.18 -4.35 -23.10
C SER A 298 -31.60 -4.01 -22.63
N THR A 299 -32.21 -2.94 -23.13
CA THR A 299 -33.60 -2.56 -22.79
C THR A 299 -34.70 -3.42 -23.40
N ILE A 300 -34.34 -4.40 -24.23
CA ILE A 300 -35.19 -5.57 -24.40
C ILE A 300 -35.09 -6.31 -23.06
N ALA A 301 -36.10 -6.12 -22.20
CA ALA A 301 -36.19 -6.81 -20.91
C ALA A 301 -35.89 -8.30 -21.14
N LEU A 302 -34.70 -8.75 -20.73
CA LEU A 302 -34.41 -10.16 -20.73
C LEU A 302 -35.33 -10.73 -19.66
N SER A 303 -36.35 -11.45 -20.10
CA SER A 303 -37.18 -12.24 -19.20
C SER A 303 -36.29 -13.36 -18.70
N CYS A 304 -35.65 -13.12 -17.56
CA CYS A 304 -34.84 -14.12 -16.89
C CYS A 304 -35.66 -15.40 -16.78
N VAL A 305 -35.12 -16.50 -17.30
CA VAL A 305 -35.83 -17.78 -17.31
C VAL A 305 -36.03 -18.22 -15.86
N GLY A 306 -37.27 -18.57 -15.53
CA GLY A 306 -37.70 -19.02 -14.21
C GLY A 306 -38.85 -18.19 -13.65
N ASN A 307 -39.65 -18.78 -12.75
CA ASN A 307 -40.59 -18.01 -11.95
C ASN A 307 -39.83 -17.13 -10.94
N ASN A 308 -40.42 -16.03 -10.49
CA ASN A 308 -39.84 -15.22 -9.41
C ASN A 308 -39.76 -16.06 -8.14
N TRP A 309 -38.56 -16.10 -7.55
CA TRP A 309 -38.27 -16.77 -6.29
C TRP A 309 -37.81 -15.72 -5.29
N ASN A 310 -38.39 -15.74 -4.09
CA ASN A 310 -38.05 -14.76 -3.07
C ASN A 310 -36.79 -15.22 -2.34
N LEU A 311 -35.70 -14.46 -2.50
CA LEU A 311 -34.49 -14.63 -1.72
C LEU A 311 -34.80 -14.29 -0.26
N PRO A 312 -34.66 -15.23 0.71
CA PRO A 312 -34.76 -14.88 2.11
C PRO A 312 -33.72 -13.80 2.47
N PRO A 313 -34.03 -12.88 3.41
CA PRO A 313 -33.01 -12.00 3.99
C PRO A 313 -31.76 -12.78 4.39
N LEU A 314 -30.60 -12.30 3.97
CA LEU A 314 -29.31 -12.92 4.26
C LEU A 314 -28.59 -12.08 5.33
N SER A 315 -28.25 -12.72 6.45
CA SER A 315 -27.45 -12.12 7.51
C SER A 315 -26.10 -12.82 7.59
N PHE A 316 -25.03 -12.10 7.23
CA PHE A 316 -23.68 -12.66 7.23
C PHE A 316 -23.04 -12.47 8.58
N VAL A 317 -22.39 -13.52 9.08
CA VAL A 317 -21.70 -13.50 10.38
C VAL A 317 -20.28 -13.98 10.26
N ASP A 318 -19.39 -13.39 11.04
CA ASP A 318 -18.04 -13.90 11.26
C ASP A 318 -18.08 -15.19 12.12
N THR A 319 -16.91 -15.82 12.33
CA THR A 319 -16.80 -17.05 13.12
C THR A 319 -17.16 -16.89 14.59
N ASP A 320 -17.20 -15.65 15.09
CA ASP A 320 -17.58 -15.32 16.46
C ASP A 320 -19.08 -14.96 16.57
N GLY A 321 -19.81 -14.94 15.45
CA GLY A 321 -21.23 -14.62 15.37
C GLY A 321 -21.54 -13.13 15.21
N ASN A 322 -20.54 -12.27 15.02
CA ASN A 322 -20.77 -10.84 14.77
C ASN A 322 -21.18 -10.60 13.33
N SER A 323 -22.09 -9.65 13.13
CA SER A 323 -22.58 -9.31 11.80
C SER A 323 -21.50 -8.63 10.95
N ILE A 324 -21.44 -9.02 9.66
CA ILE A 324 -20.68 -8.33 8.62
C ILE A 324 -21.63 -7.92 7.48
N THR A 325 -21.24 -6.90 6.73
CA THR A 325 -22.02 -6.42 5.57
C THR A 325 -21.16 -6.51 4.32
N PRO A 326 -21.26 -7.62 3.56
CA PRO A 326 -20.56 -7.77 2.28
C PRO A 326 -20.88 -6.64 1.31
N THR A 327 -19.93 -6.27 0.47
CA THR A 327 -20.14 -5.24 -0.56
C THR A 327 -21.02 -5.76 -1.70
N TRP A 328 -20.93 -7.05 -1.99
CA TRP A 328 -21.75 -7.80 -2.93
C TRP A 328 -21.60 -9.30 -2.64
N VAL A 329 -22.52 -10.07 -3.20
CA VAL A 329 -22.48 -11.54 -3.17
C VAL A 329 -22.82 -12.10 -4.54
N SER A 330 -22.41 -13.33 -4.81
CA SER A 330 -22.92 -14.08 -5.96
C SER A 330 -23.62 -15.37 -5.53
N LEU A 331 -24.58 -15.76 -6.36
CA LEU A 331 -25.33 -17.01 -6.22
C LEU A 331 -25.13 -17.85 -7.47
N SER A 332 -24.65 -19.07 -7.31
CA SER A 332 -24.51 -20.05 -8.40
C SER A 332 -25.59 -21.12 -8.32
N ASP A 333 -26.21 -21.43 -9.46
CA ASP A 333 -27.19 -22.52 -9.60
C ASP A 333 -26.44 -23.84 -9.84
N SER A 334 -26.64 -24.80 -8.94
CA SER A 334 -25.95 -26.09 -8.94
C SER A 334 -26.14 -26.92 -10.21
N THR A 335 -27.21 -26.69 -10.98
CA THR A 335 -27.55 -27.49 -12.17
C THR A 335 -27.22 -26.77 -13.46
N SER A 336 -27.62 -25.51 -13.59
CA SER A 336 -27.41 -24.74 -14.82
C SER A 336 -26.02 -24.11 -14.92
N GLY A 337 -25.31 -23.97 -13.80
CA GLY A 337 -24.05 -23.21 -13.73
C GLY A 337 -24.22 -21.70 -13.88
N ARG A 338 -25.47 -21.22 -13.93
CA ARG A 338 -25.83 -19.80 -13.97
C ARG A 338 -25.38 -19.12 -12.67
N GLU A 339 -24.82 -17.93 -12.79
CA GLU A 339 -24.36 -17.14 -11.64
C GLU A 339 -24.95 -15.74 -11.68
N ILE A 340 -25.57 -15.30 -10.60
CA ILE A 340 -26.11 -13.94 -10.48
C ILE A 340 -25.36 -13.16 -9.40
N PHE A 341 -25.16 -11.87 -9.64
CA PHE A 341 -24.43 -10.98 -8.75
C PHE A 341 -25.38 -9.98 -8.11
N LEU A 342 -25.25 -9.75 -6.80
CA LEU A 342 -26.18 -8.98 -5.98
C LEU A 342 -25.42 -7.98 -5.11
N THR A 343 -25.74 -6.69 -5.25
CA THR A 343 -25.21 -5.61 -4.38
C THR A 343 -26.23 -5.19 -3.31
N THR A 344 -27.50 -5.49 -3.54
CA THR A 344 -28.55 -5.64 -2.54
C THR A 344 -29.00 -7.09 -2.51
N TYR A 345 -29.22 -7.68 -1.34
CA TYR A 345 -29.52 -9.12 -1.21
C TYR A 345 -30.52 -9.42 -0.09
N ASN A 346 -31.28 -8.40 0.34
CA ASN A 346 -32.34 -8.55 1.34
C ASN A 346 -33.71 -8.36 0.67
N ASN A 347 -34.60 -9.34 0.81
CA ASN A 347 -35.97 -9.32 0.25
C ASN A 347 -36.01 -9.09 -1.27
N GLN A 348 -35.09 -9.70 -2.02
CA GLN A 348 -35.04 -9.57 -3.48
C GLN A 348 -35.77 -10.72 -4.18
N GLN A 349 -36.47 -10.42 -5.27
CA GLN A 349 -36.97 -11.45 -6.18
C GLN A 349 -35.87 -11.82 -7.16
N ILE A 350 -35.45 -13.08 -7.15
CA ILE A 350 -34.45 -13.64 -8.07
C ILE A 350 -35.08 -14.76 -8.91
N PRO A 351 -34.41 -15.28 -9.95
CA PRO A 351 -34.94 -16.37 -10.75
C PRO A 351 -35.00 -17.65 -9.93
N SER A 352 -36.02 -18.47 -10.13
CA SER A 352 -36.07 -19.82 -9.57
C SER A 352 -34.85 -20.64 -10.04
N PRO A 353 -34.10 -21.29 -9.14
CA PRO A 353 -32.97 -22.12 -9.53
C PRO A 353 -33.49 -23.39 -10.25
N SER A 354 -32.69 -23.91 -11.18
CA SER A 354 -32.93 -25.22 -11.80
C SER A 354 -32.48 -26.38 -10.89
N GLY A 355 -31.56 -26.13 -9.97
CA GLY A 355 -31.24 -27.00 -8.83
C GLY A 355 -31.38 -26.25 -7.51
N GLN A 356 -30.25 -25.84 -6.94
CA GLN A 356 -30.17 -25.04 -5.72
C GLN A 356 -29.28 -23.83 -5.93
N TRP A 357 -29.66 -22.70 -5.34
CA TRP A 357 -28.77 -21.55 -5.21
C TRP A 357 -27.75 -21.81 -4.11
N THR A 358 -26.49 -21.54 -4.41
CA THR A 358 -25.37 -21.60 -3.47
C THR A 358 -24.65 -20.25 -3.44
N LEU A 359 -24.30 -19.78 -2.25
CA LEU A 359 -23.46 -18.59 -2.06
C LEU A 359 -22.00 -18.97 -2.35
N ASN A 360 -21.55 -18.70 -3.57
CA ASN A 360 -20.21 -19.04 -4.04
C ASN A 360 -19.21 -17.90 -3.83
N GLN A 361 -19.67 -16.65 -3.87
CA GLN A 361 -18.85 -15.50 -3.51
C GLN A 361 -19.55 -14.58 -2.53
N VAL A 362 -18.81 -14.16 -1.51
CA VAL A 362 -19.22 -13.15 -0.53
C VAL A 362 -18.05 -12.20 -0.39
N SER A 363 -18.17 -10.98 -0.89
CA SER A 363 -17.05 -10.04 -0.92
C SER A 363 -16.94 -9.26 0.38
N TRP A 364 -15.85 -9.48 1.09
CA TRP A 364 -15.52 -8.79 2.33
C TRP A 364 -14.06 -8.36 2.31
N ARG A 365 -13.82 -7.04 2.42
CA ARG A 365 -12.47 -6.43 2.38
C ARG A 365 -11.63 -6.93 1.20
N ALA A 366 -12.20 -6.89 -0.01
CA ALA A 366 -11.57 -7.36 -1.25
C ALA A 366 -11.10 -8.84 -1.19
N THR A 367 -11.84 -9.69 -0.47
CA THR A 367 -11.57 -11.13 -0.41
C THR A 367 -12.89 -11.89 -0.43
N ASN A 368 -12.92 -13.03 -1.13
CA ASN A 368 -14.05 -13.95 -1.06
C ASN A 368 -14.05 -14.72 0.28
N VAL A 369 -15.10 -14.53 1.07
CA VAL A 369 -15.27 -15.17 2.39
C VAL A 369 -16.41 -16.20 2.44
N ALA A 370 -16.94 -16.58 1.28
CA ALA A 370 -18.02 -17.57 1.19
C ALA A 370 -17.61 -18.94 1.76
N THR A 371 -18.56 -19.65 2.36
CA THR A 371 -18.42 -21.06 2.79
C THR A 371 -19.14 -22.05 1.87
N GLY A 372 -19.83 -21.56 0.83
CA GLY A 372 -20.62 -22.40 -0.08
C GLY A 372 -22.01 -22.76 0.44
N GLU A 373 -22.59 -21.97 1.35
CA GLU A 373 -23.92 -22.23 1.89
C GLU A 373 -24.99 -22.34 0.80
N VAL A 374 -25.87 -23.32 0.95
CA VAL A 374 -27.08 -23.45 0.13
C VAL A 374 -28.14 -22.48 0.63
N VAL A 375 -28.79 -21.75 -0.27
CA VAL A 375 -29.87 -20.82 0.09
C VAL A 375 -31.18 -21.57 0.35
N ASN A 376 -31.78 -21.36 1.52
CA ASN A 376 -33.00 -22.02 1.94
C ASN A 376 -34.26 -21.21 1.57
N SER A 377 -34.96 -21.63 0.52
CA SER A 377 -36.20 -21.01 0.01
C SER A 377 -37.33 -20.85 1.02
N THR A 378 -37.34 -21.69 2.06
CA THR A 378 -38.44 -21.77 3.02
C THR A 378 -38.18 -21.00 4.30
N ALA A 379 -36.95 -20.49 4.47
CA ALA A 379 -36.57 -19.73 5.64
C ALA A 379 -37.17 -18.32 5.56
N SER A 380 -37.62 -17.79 6.72
CA SER A 380 -38.00 -16.37 6.82
C SER A 380 -36.78 -15.43 6.81
N SER A 381 -35.61 -15.97 7.12
CA SER A 381 -34.30 -15.32 7.15
C SER A 381 -33.24 -16.41 7.22
N GLN A 382 -32.08 -16.20 6.63
CA GLN A 382 -30.95 -17.13 6.69
C GLN A 382 -29.70 -16.44 7.26
N ILE A 383 -29.10 -17.08 8.27
CA ILE A 383 -27.77 -16.70 8.75
C ILE A 383 -26.76 -17.44 7.89
N VAL A 384 -25.79 -16.71 7.35
CA VAL A 384 -24.73 -17.22 6.49
C VAL A 384 -23.41 -17.10 7.25
N PRO A 385 -22.82 -18.21 7.73
CA PRO A 385 -21.46 -18.19 8.26
C PRO A 385 -20.46 -17.81 7.16
N THR A 386 -19.39 -17.12 7.54
CA THR A 386 -18.34 -16.70 6.61
C THR A 386 -16.96 -17.06 7.15
N ASN A 387 -15.98 -17.15 6.26
CA ASN A 387 -14.56 -17.34 6.60
C ASN A 387 -13.91 -16.02 7.04
N VAL A 388 -14.52 -15.38 8.04
CA VAL A 388 -14.09 -14.12 8.65
C VAL A 388 -13.87 -14.38 10.13
N PHE A 389 -12.70 -14.03 10.66
CA PHE A 389 -12.28 -14.44 12.00
C PHE A 389 -11.69 -13.29 12.81
N SER A 390 -11.59 -13.52 14.12
CA SER A 390 -10.80 -12.67 15.02
C SER A 390 -9.46 -13.31 15.36
N VAL A 391 -8.44 -12.48 15.49
CA VAL A 391 -7.08 -12.90 15.86
C VAL A 391 -6.54 -12.04 16.99
N THR A 392 -5.91 -12.69 17.96
CA THR A 392 -5.19 -12.01 19.04
C THR A 392 -3.70 -12.05 18.78
N MET A 393 -3.07 -10.89 18.60
CA MET A 393 -1.62 -10.79 18.57
C MET A 393 -1.05 -10.53 19.97
N HIS A 394 -0.12 -11.38 20.38
CA HIS A 394 0.69 -11.22 21.57
C HIS A 394 2.03 -10.57 21.20
N VAL A 395 2.22 -9.33 21.63
CA VAL A 395 3.51 -8.64 21.52
C VAL A 395 4.31 -8.92 22.78
N VAL A 396 5.44 -9.59 22.62
CA VAL A 396 6.31 -10.01 23.71
C VAL A 396 7.76 -9.60 23.48
N GLY A 397 8.52 -9.45 24.56
CA GLY A 397 9.96 -9.22 24.51
C GLY A 397 10.69 -10.35 23.78
N TYR A 398 11.69 -10.00 22.99
CA TYR A 398 12.48 -10.92 22.18
C TYR A 398 13.16 -12.06 22.97
N PHE A 399 13.81 -11.74 24.09
CA PHE A 399 14.56 -12.67 24.92
C PHE A 399 13.72 -13.26 26.04
N TYR A 400 12.99 -12.40 26.76
CA TYR A 400 12.32 -12.81 27.99
C TYR A 400 10.87 -13.23 27.77
N SER A 401 10.32 -13.02 26.56
CA SER A 401 8.91 -13.27 26.23
C SER A 401 7.94 -12.58 27.21
N LEU A 402 8.38 -11.48 27.83
CA LEU A 402 7.53 -10.67 28.71
C LEU A 402 6.54 -9.86 27.87
N PRO A 403 5.27 -9.72 28.30
CA PRO A 403 4.31 -8.89 27.60
C PRO A 403 4.77 -7.43 27.44
N VAL A 404 4.55 -6.86 26.26
CA VAL A 404 4.92 -5.46 25.96
C VAL A 404 3.65 -4.62 25.79
N LYS A 405 3.32 -3.87 26.83
CA LYS A 405 2.11 -3.04 26.89
C LYS A 405 2.22 -1.73 26.10
N ASN A 406 1.07 -1.15 25.76
CA ASN A 406 0.95 0.15 25.09
C ASN A 406 1.78 0.25 23.79
N THR A 407 1.97 -0.89 23.13
CA THR A 407 2.61 -0.98 21.81
C THR A 407 1.57 -0.67 20.75
N THR A 408 1.89 0.23 19.83
CA THR A 408 1.02 0.50 18.69
C THR A 408 1.28 -0.53 17.61
N VAL A 409 0.24 -1.26 17.23
CA VAL A 409 0.26 -2.21 16.13
C VAL A 409 -0.59 -1.65 15.00
N ILE A 410 0.00 -1.53 13.82
CA ILE A 410 -0.68 -1.15 12.58
C ILE A 410 -0.73 -2.39 11.70
N MET A 411 -1.92 -2.84 11.33
CA MET A 411 -2.16 -3.95 10.42
C MET A 411 -2.65 -3.42 9.08
N TYR A 412 -2.07 -3.91 7.99
CA TYR A 412 -2.49 -3.60 6.62
C TYR A 412 -3.41 -4.71 6.11
N LEU A 413 -4.62 -4.34 5.71
CA LEU A 413 -5.71 -5.22 5.27
C LEU A 413 -5.62 -5.51 3.75
N PRO A 414 -6.32 -6.55 3.23
CA PRO A 414 -6.32 -6.89 1.81
C PRO A 414 -7.00 -5.85 0.93
N ASP A 415 -8.05 -5.19 1.43
CA ASP A 415 -8.65 -3.97 0.85
C ASP A 415 -7.72 -2.74 0.93
N SER A 416 -6.46 -2.97 1.32
CA SER A 416 -5.38 -2.00 1.37
C SER A 416 -5.54 -0.92 2.45
N THR A 417 -6.68 -0.91 3.15
CA THR A 417 -6.89 -0.07 4.35
C THR A 417 -6.02 -0.59 5.50
N ASN A 418 -6.05 0.10 6.65
CA ASN A 418 -5.32 -0.33 7.81
C ASN A 418 -6.14 -0.22 9.09
N GLU A 419 -5.77 -1.03 10.07
CA GLU A 419 -6.29 -0.95 11.42
C GLU A 419 -5.15 -0.72 12.41
N THR A 420 -5.37 0.20 13.34
CA THR A 420 -4.39 0.52 14.39
C THR A 420 -4.97 0.15 15.75
N VAL A 421 -4.29 -0.77 16.45
CA VAL A 421 -4.68 -1.25 17.78
C VAL A 421 -3.49 -1.09 18.72
N ARG A 422 -3.76 -0.78 19.99
CA ARG A 422 -2.73 -0.75 21.04
C ARG A 422 -2.79 -1.99 21.90
N THR A 423 -1.64 -2.50 22.31
CA THR A 423 -1.58 -3.63 23.23
C THR A 423 -2.02 -3.24 24.64
N ASP A 424 -2.78 -4.13 25.27
CA ASP A 424 -3.18 -4.04 26.67
C ASP A 424 -2.01 -4.32 27.65
N ASP A 425 -2.30 -4.36 28.96
CA ASP A 425 -1.30 -4.68 30.00
C ASP A 425 -0.73 -6.11 29.89
N ASN A 426 -1.44 -7.00 29.19
CA ASN A 426 -1.01 -8.36 28.89
C ASN A 426 -0.32 -8.48 27.53
N GLY A 427 0.00 -7.35 26.88
CA GLY A 427 0.68 -7.30 25.58
C GLY A 427 -0.19 -7.78 24.42
N ARG A 428 -1.51 -7.80 24.57
CA ARG A 428 -2.45 -8.33 23.58
C ARG A 428 -3.06 -7.22 22.75
N ALA A 429 -3.10 -7.40 21.44
CA ALA A 429 -3.87 -6.61 20.49
C ALA A 429 -4.85 -7.54 19.77
N VAL A 430 -6.15 -7.21 19.79
CA VAL A 430 -7.20 -8.01 19.17
C VAL A 430 -7.63 -7.34 17.87
N PHE A 431 -7.63 -8.10 16.79
CA PHE A 431 -8.15 -7.72 15.49
C PHE A 431 -9.35 -8.59 15.18
N THR A 432 -10.42 -7.98 14.67
CA THR A 432 -11.70 -8.64 14.44
C THR A 432 -12.09 -8.53 12.98
N GLN A 433 -12.98 -9.40 12.52
CA GLN A 433 -13.54 -9.36 11.17
C GLN A 433 -12.50 -9.43 10.03
N LEU A 434 -11.51 -10.31 10.19
CA LEU A 434 -10.44 -10.51 9.21
C LEU A 434 -10.77 -11.65 8.24
N PRO A 435 -10.73 -11.43 6.92
CA PRO A 435 -10.79 -12.52 5.94
C PRO A 435 -9.48 -13.33 5.92
N ALA A 436 -9.52 -14.52 5.30
CA ALA A 436 -8.31 -15.30 5.03
C ALA A 436 -7.38 -14.60 4.02
N ALA A 437 -6.21 -14.12 4.47
CA ALA A 437 -5.28 -13.39 3.63
C ALA A 437 -3.86 -13.30 4.24
N ASN A 438 -2.94 -12.66 3.52
CA ASN A 438 -1.62 -12.30 4.01
C ASN A 438 -1.62 -10.86 4.52
N TYR A 439 -1.23 -10.69 5.78
CA TYR A 439 -1.24 -9.40 6.47
C TYR A 439 0.17 -8.95 6.79
N THR A 440 0.41 -7.64 6.69
CA THR A 440 1.64 -7.03 7.20
C THR A 440 1.33 -6.24 8.45
N PHE A 441 2.16 -6.41 9.48
CA PHE A 441 2.04 -5.74 10.76
C PHE A 441 3.26 -4.86 10.99
N HIS A 442 3.04 -3.59 11.31
CA HIS A 442 4.05 -2.67 11.81
C HIS A 442 3.83 -2.43 13.29
N ILE A 443 4.85 -2.72 14.09
CA ILE A 443 4.78 -2.77 15.54
C ILE A 443 5.73 -1.70 16.08
N ASN A 444 5.16 -0.65 16.67
CA ASN A 444 5.91 0.46 17.23
C ASN A 444 5.89 0.40 18.76
N VAL A 445 7.05 0.12 19.34
CA VAL A 445 7.21 -0.17 20.76
C VAL A 445 7.69 1.08 21.51
N PRO A 446 7.04 1.49 22.61
CA PRO A 446 7.51 2.59 23.44
C PRO A 446 8.92 2.32 23.96
N TYR A 447 9.85 3.23 23.64
CA TYR A 447 11.26 3.15 24.05
C TYR A 447 11.98 1.86 23.58
N GLY A 448 11.43 1.18 22.57
CA GLY A 448 11.95 -0.05 22.00
C GLY A 448 12.43 0.13 20.55
N ILE A 449 12.66 -1.00 19.86
CA ILE A 449 12.92 -1.03 18.42
C ILE A 449 11.65 -1.49 17.70
N SER A 450 11.20 -0.70 16.73
CA SER A 450 10.07 -1.06 15.88
C SER A 450 10.35 -2.30 15.05
N SER A 451 9.30 -3.07 14.75
CA SER A 451 9.39 -4.31 14.00
C SER A 451 8.31 -4.37 12.92
N THR A 452 8.62 -5.03 11.81
CA THR A 452 7.66 -5.33 10.75
C THR A 452 7.63 -6.84 10.54
N THR A 453 6.44 -7.43 10.50
CA THR A 453 6.26 -8.86 10.26
C THR A 453 5.10 -9.11 9.33
N THR A 454 5.22 -10.12 8.49
CA THR A 454 4.13 -10.60 7.63
C THR A 454 3.61 -11.91 8.19
N GLN A 455 2.29 -12.10 8.22
CA GLN A 455 1.65 -13.32 8.69
C GLN A 455 0.51 -13.70 7.74
N SER A 456 0.45 -14.98 7.39
CA SER A 456 -0.72 -15.56 6.72
C SER A 456 -1.74 -15.92 7.78
N ILE A 457 -2.95 -15.40 7.65
CA ILE A 457 -4.07 -15.75 8.52
C ILE A 457 -5.11 -16.47 7.70
N SER A 458 -5.41 -17.70 8.08
CA SER A 458 -6.40 -18.56 7.42
C SER A 458 -7.46 -19.09 8.38
N ASN A 459 -7.28 -18.90 9.69
CA ASN A 459 -8.13 -19.44 10.75
C ASN A 459 -8.07 -18.51 11.98
N PRO A 460 -9.08 -18.55 12.87
CA PRO A 460 -9.02 -17.86 14.15
C PRO A 460 -7.86 -18.39 15.00
N GLY A 461 -7.28 -17.52 15.83
CA GLY A 461 -6.20 -17.94 16.70
C GLY A 461 -5.37 -16.80 17.28
N SER A 462 -4.15 -17.16 17.69
CA SER A 462 -3.21 -16.25 18.31
C SER A 462 -1.91 -16.18 17.53
N LEU A 463 -1.41 -14.96 17.33
CA LEU A 463 -0.12 -14.67 16.72
C LEU A 463 0.86 -14.20 17.79
N ILE A 464 2.15 -14.45 17.60
CA ILE A 464 3.20 -13.93 18.49
C ILE A 464 4.12 -13.02 17.67
N ALA A 465 4.31 -11.80 18.15
CA ALA A 465 5.30 -10.87 17.63
C ALA A 465 6.37 -10.59 18.69
N LYS A 466 7.62 -10.85 18.33
CA LYS A 466 8.78 -10.60 19.21
C LYS A 466 9.40 -9.25 18.88
N VAL A 467 9.64 -8.43 19.91
CA VAL A 467 10.20 -7.08 19.75
C VAL A 467 11.25 -6.80 20.81
N PHE A 468 12.18 -5.87 20.54
CA PHE A 468 13.12 -5.39 21.55
C PHE A 468 12.48 -4.30 22.39
N SER A 469 12.09 -4.66 23.60
CA SER A 469 11.49 -3.76 24.59
C SER A 469 12.56 -3.06 25.45
N LEU A 470 12.16 -2.04 26.23
CA LEU A 470 13.06 -1.31 27.11
C LEU A 470 13.88 -2.22 28.06
N PRO A 471 13.31 -3.23 28.75
CA PRO A 471 14.10 -4.15 29.58
C PRO A 471 15.21 -4.85 28.80
N GLU A 472 14.97 -5.20 27.54
CA GLU A 472 15.92 -5.93 26.71
C GLU A 472 17.02 -5.03 26.16
N LEU A 473 16.66 -3.79 25.80
CA LEU A 473 17.64 -2.78 25.45
C LEU A 473 18.56 -2.47 26.64
N ILE A 474 18.01 -2.40 27.85
CA ILE A 474 18.81 -2.24 29.07
C ILE A 474 19.78 -3.43 29.23
N THR A 475 19.32 -4.67 29.07
CA THR A 475 20.19 -5.86 29.12
C THR A 475 21.27 -5.85 28.02
N LEU A 476 20.96 -5.36 26.82
CA LEU A 476 21.95 -5.28 25.74
C LEU A 476 22.99 -4.19 25.96
N ILE A 477 22.59 -3.05 26.55
CA ILE A 477 23.43 -1.85 26.68
C ILE A 477 24.25 -1.83 27.97
N ILE A 478 23.72 -2.31 29.10
CA ILE A 478 24.42 -2.25 30.39
C ILE A 478 25.73 -3.05 30.42
N PRO A 479 25.78 -4.33 29.99
CA PRO A 479 27.01 -5.12 30.05
C PRO A 479 28.20 -4.51 29.30
N PRO A 480 28.09 -4.03 28.05
CA PRO A 480 29.22 -3.40 27.37
C PRO A 480 29.65 -2.08 28.05
N ILE A 481 28.71 -1.29 28.60
CA ILE A 481 29.05 -0.08 29.38
C ILE A 481 29.83 -0.46 30.64
N LEU A 482 29.38 -1.47 31.38
CA LEU A 482 30.07 -1.95 32.59
C LEU A 482 31.47 -2.47 32.26
N ILE A 483 31.62 -3.22 31.17
CA ILE A 483 32.93 -3.71 30.70
C ILE A 483 33.83 -2.52 30.34
N ALA A 484 33.33 -1.53 29.62
CA ALA A 484 34.08 -0.33 29.25
C ALA A 484 34.55 0.46 30.49
N ILE A 485 33.70 0.61 31.50
CA ILE A 485 34.05 1.25 32.78
C ILE A 485 35.16 0.46 33.49
N VAL A 486 35.04 -0.86 33.57
CA VAL A 486 36.06 -1.71 34.22
C VAL A 486 37.41 -1.60 33.49
N VAL A 487 37.40 -1.63 32.16
CA VAL A 487 38.61 -1.45 31.33
C VAL A 487 39.21 -0.05 31.56
N ALA A 488 38.40 1.00 31.53
CA ALA A 488 38.88 2.37 31.76
C ALA A 488 39.50 2.54 33.16
N VAL A 489 38.87 1.98 34.21
CA VAL A 489 39.40 2.00 35.57
C VAL A 489 40.70 1.19 35.67
N ALA A 490 40.78 0.02 35.03
CA ALA A 490 41.99 -0.80 35.01
C ALA A 490 43.16 -0.08 34.32
N VAL A 491 42.90 0.56 33.17
CA VAL A 491 43.89 1.37 32.44
C VAL A 491 44.32 2.57 33.27
N ALA A 492 43.39 3.30 33.88
CA ALA A 492 43.69 4.45 34.73
C ALA A 492 44.52 4.06 35.97
N ARG A 493 44.21 2.92 36.61
CA ARG A 493 45.00 2.39 37.73
C ARG A 493 46.42 2.03 37.29
N LYS A 494 46.56 1.37 36.14
CA LYS A 494 47.87 1.01 35.58
C LYS A 494 48.71 2.25 35.26
N GLU A 495 48.08 3.29 34.70
CA GLU A 495 48.79 4.54 34.39
C GLU A 495 49.20 5.31 35.65
N ARG A 496 48.34 5.38 36.68
CA ARG A 496 48.71 5.95 37.99
C ARG A 496 49.88 5.19 38.63
N GLN A 497 49.90 3.86 38.56
CA GLN A 497 51.03 3.05 39.03
C GLN A 497 52.31 3.38 38.24
N ARG A 498 52.22 3.54 36.91
CA ARG A 498 53.36 3.93 36.08
C ARG A 498 53.91 5.31 36.47
N GLN A 499 53.05 6.30 36.68
CA GLN A 499 53.45 7.64 37.12
C GLN A 499 54.09 7.62 38.51
N ALA A 500 53.56 6.83 39.45
CA ALA A 500 54.16 6.66 40.77
C ALA A 500 55.55 6.01 40.70
N MET A 501 55.77 5.04 39.80
CA MET A 501 57.09 4.45 39.58
C MET A 501 58.10 5.46 39.00
N ILE A 502 57.66 6.37 38.13
CA ILE A 502 58.51 7.43 37.56
C ILE A 502 58.92 8.43 38.65
N GLN A 503 58.00 8.83 39.53
CA GLN A 503 58.31 9.73 40.66
C GLN A 503 59.19 9.10 41.74
N ALA A 504 59.19 7.76 41.86
CA ALA A 504 60.00 7.04 42.85
C ALA A 504 61.46 6.79 42.40
N GLN A 505 61.88 7.23 41.21
CA GLN A 505 63.28 7.12 40.80
C GLN A 505 64.17 8.14 41.54
N PRO A 506 65.19 7.69 42.29
CA PRO A 506 66.09 8.59 43.01
C PRO A 506 66.99 9.37 42.04
N ILE A 507 67.11 10.68 42.29
CA ILE A 507 68.03 11.59 41.58
C ILE A 507 69.48 11.26 42.00
N PRO A 508 70.43 11.04 41.07
CA PRO A 508 71.82 10.79 41.44
C PRO A 508 72.46 12.02 42.08
N THR A 509 73.04 11.86 43.28
CA THR A 509 73.81 12.91 43.96
C THR A 509 75.24 12.95 43.43
N PRO A 510 75.79 14.12 43.02
CA PRO A 510 77.18 14.22 42.56
C PRO A 510 78.16 14.25 43.74
N ALA A 511 79.16 13.36 43.72
CA ALA A 511 80.25 13.31 44.69
C ALA A 511 81.42 14.22 44.27
N PHE A 512 81.74 15.24 45.06
CA PHE A 512 82.98 16.03 44.90
C PHE A 512 84.01 15.61 45.96
N GLY A 513 85.16 15.10 45.50
CA GLY A 513 86.28 14.67 46.36
C GLY A 513 87.08 15.84 46.96
N SER A 514 87.64 15.63 48.15
CA SER A 514 88.44 16.61 48.89
C SER A 514 89.77 16.93 48.21
N SER A 515 90.08 18.22 48.04
CA SER A 515 91.35 18.70 47.47
C SER A 515 92.25 19.30 48.55
N PHE A 516 93.57 19.09 48.48
CA PHE A 516 94.54 19.61 49.45
C PHE A 516 95.46 20.67 48.82
N CYS A 517 96.00 21.59 49.63
CA CYS A 517 96.89 22.66 49.18
C CYS A 517 98.26 22.10 48.78
N ARG A 518 98.72 22.39 47.56
CA ARG A 518 100.03 21.91 47.05
C ARG A 518 101.24 22.44 47.82
N SER A 519 101.14 23.62 48.44
CA SER A 519 102.31 24.23 49.09
C SER A 519 102.51 23.79 50.54
N CYS A 520 101.43 23.52 51.29
CA CYS A 520 101.52 23.20 52.72
C CYS A 520 100.72 21.95 53.14
N GLY A 521 100.08 21.25 52.20
CA GLY A 521 99.42 19.95 52.41
C GLY A 521 98.08 19.99 53.15
N GLN A 522 97.59 21.16 53.58
CA GLN A 522 96.34 21.27 54.33
C GLN A 522 95.09 21.13 53.42
N PRO A 523 93.98 20.52 53.90
CA PRO A 523 92.76 20.36 53.12
C PRO A 523 92.16 21.72 52.75
N LEU A 524 91.77 21.85 51.48
CA LEU A 524 91.07 23.02 50.95
C LEU A 524 89.57 22.74 50.98
N SER A 525 88.80 23.68 51.53
CA SER A 525 87.35 23.71 51.35
C SER A 525 87.01 23.70 49.85
N PRO A 526 85.94 23.01 49.42
CA PRO A 526 85.54 22.93 48.01
C PRO A 526 85.42 24.30 47.31
N THR A 527 85.13 25.36 48.08
CA THR A 527 84.93 26.74 47.60
C THR A 527 86.11 27.69 47.86
N ALA A 528 87.23 27.22 48.45
CA ALA A 528 88.35 28.10 48.77
C ALA A 528 89.19 28.45 47.52
N ASN A 529 89.43 29.74 47.29
CA ASN A 529 90.25 30.25 46.18
C ASN A 529 91.75 30.39 46.55
N PHE A 530 92.09 30.36 47.83
CA PHE A 530 93.46 30.36 48.34
C PHE A 530 93.52 29.56 49.64
N CYS A 531 94.70 29.02 49.96
CA CYS A 531 94.92 28.34 51.22
C CYS A 531 95.00 29.37 52.35
N THR A 532 94.08 29.30 53.31
CA THR A 532 94.01 30.23 54.45
C THR A 532 95.24 30.15 55.37
N SER A 533 95.99 29.04 55.35
CA SER A 533 97.18 28.88 56.19
C SER A 533 98.46 29.46 55.60
N CYS A 534 98.63 29.47 54.28
CA CYS A 534 99.88 29.92 53.64
C CYS A 534 99.70 30.95 52.51
N GLY A 535 98.46 31.37 52.22
CA GLY A 535 98.14 32.38 51.21
C GLY A 535 98.29 31.92 49.76
N THR A 536 98.67 30.66 49.50
CA THR A 536 98.89 30.17 48.13
C THR A 536 97.55 30.05 47.38
N PRO A 537 97.38 30.68 46.21
CA PRO A 537 96.14 30.60 45.43
C PRO A 537 95.92 29.20 44.85
N ARG A 538 94.65 28.78 44.78
CA ARG A 538 94.24 27.49 44.24
C ARG A 538 94.28 27.58 42.72
N ILE A 539 95.31 26.97 42.12
CA ILE A 539 95.39 26.83 40.67
C ILE A 539 94.36 25.77 40.26
N MET A 540 93.22 26.19 39.71
CA MET A 540 92.30 25.28 39.04
C MET A 540 92.89 24.94 37.68
N THR A 541 93.51 23.77 37.55
CA THR A 541 93.73 23.17 36.23
C THR A 541 92.37 22.73 35.70
N GLN A 542 91.99 23.25 34.53
CA GLN A 542 90.73 22.96 33.85
C GLN A 542 90.46 21.46 33.69
#